data_AF-A0A0J7K963-F1
#
_entry.id   AF-A0A0J7K963-F1
#
_cell.length_a   1.000
_cell.length_b   1.000
_cell.length_c   1.000
_cell.angle_alpha   90.00
_cell.angle_beta   90.00
_cell.angle_gamma   90.00
#
_symmetry.space_group_name_H-M   'P 1'
#
loop_
_entity.id
_entity.type
_entity.pdbx_description
1 polymer ?
#
loop_
_entity_poly.entity_id
_entity_poly.type
_entity_poly.pdbx_seq_one_letter_code
_entity_poly.pdbx_strand_id
1 'polypeptide(L)'
;MAPVPASELAKGPVFYMPHHPVLRETSSTSPLRVVFNASCNTNSGTFLNNQLLVGPKLQEDLSSIPLRWRTHRLVFIADIVKILLIVTYGTASAPYLAMRVLKQLCSDEGAKFPLAIPVLESSTYVDDVLFGADKVTDIKKIRNQLNTLLNLEGFHLRKWASNYDELLNEIPISDRLDLTTVSFQEDASIKALGLSWNPSRDSFSFNFQLRNPMEVTKRSVLVISRIFDPLELIAPVVIFAKIFLQQLWIRKLEWDSPFPDDLKGWWNEYYYSLKHLPNISIPRWTNQSPKDLSIELHGFSDASSQAYAAVVYLRVLNSMD
;
A
#
# COMPACT_ATOMS: atom_id res chain seq x y z
N MET A 1 15.17 18.66 22.41
CA MET A 1 15.04 19.95 21.71
C MET A 1 15.63 21.03 22.59
N ALA A 2 16.38 21.95 22.01
CA ALA A 2 16.86 23.14 22.70
C ALA A 2 16.00 24.34 22.28
N PRO A 3 15.78 25.34 23.16
CA PRO A 3 15.13 26.58 22.77
C PRO A 3 15.95 27.27 21.67
N VAL A 4 15.26 27.92 20.73
CA VAL A 4 15.90 28.70 19.66
C VAL A 4 16.78 29.78 20.32
N PRO A 5 18.07 29.89 19.95
CA PRO A 5 18.95 30.92 20.50
C PRO A 5 18.36 32.32 20.31
N ALA A 6 18.43 33.18 21.33
CA ALA A 6 17.87 34.53 21.27
C ALA A 6 18.45 35.36 20.10
N SER A 7 19.67 35.05 19.67
CA SER A 7 20.34 35.66 18.52
C SER A 7 19.72 35.30 17.16
N GLU A 8 18.87 34.28 17.07
CA GLU A 8 18.21 33.84 15.84
C GLU A 8 16.75 34.30 15.73
N LEU A 9 16.14 34.72 16.85
CA LEU A 9 14.73 35.17 16.89
C LEU A 9 14.46 36.46 16.10
N ALA A 10 15.50 37.25 15.78
CA ALA A 10 15.37 38.58 15.18
C ALA A 10 15.92 38.69 13.74
N LYS A 11 16.29 37.57 13.08
CA LYS A 11 17.00 37.60 11.78
C LYS A 11 16.09 37.65 10.53
N GLY A 12 14.78 37.75 10.69
CA GLY A 12 13.84 37.84 9.57
C GLY A 12 12.51 37.11 9.83
N PRO A 13 11.67 36.94 8.80
CA PRO A 13 10.45 36.13 8.93
C PRO A 13 10.81 34.68 9.23
N VAL A 14 10.32 34.16 10.36
CA VAL A 14 10.53 32.78 10.79
C VAL A 14 9.22 32.00 10.65
N PHE A 15 9.30 30.81 10.07
CA PHE A 15 8.21 29.85 10.05
C PHE A 15 8.51 28.70 11.01
N TYR A 16 7.56 28.37 11.87
CA TYR A 16 7.65 27.22 12.76
C TYR A 16 6.72 26.11 12.27
N MET A 17 7.29 24.93 12.03
CA MET A 17 6.50 23.75 11.70
C MET A 17 6.18 22.99 12.99
N PRO A 18 4.91 22.97 13.44
CA PRO A 18 4.55 22.21 14.61
C PRO A 18 4.75 20.72 14.35
N HIS A 19 5.10 20.00 15.40
CA HIS A 19 5.21 18.55 15.37
C HIS A 19 4.56 17.94 16.60
N HIS A 20 4.12 16.70 16.51
CA HIS A 20 3.66 15.94 17.66
C HIS A 20 4.16 14.49 17.60
N PRO A 21 4.41 13.87 18.76
CA PRO A 21 4.74 12.46 18.81
C PRO A 21 3.51 11.59 18.59
N VAL A 22 3.65 10.56 17.77
CA VAL A 22 2.72 9.43 17.67
C VAL A 22 3.42 8.20 18.22
N LEU A 23 2.91 7.69 19.34
CA LEU A 23 3.39 6.46 19.95
C LEU A 23 2.78 5.25 19.24
N ARG A 24 3.63 4.31 18.86
CA ARG A 24 3.25 2.98 18.35
C ARG A 24 3.86 1.95 19.27
N GLU A 25 3.19 1.71 20.40
CA GLU A 25 3.65 0.78 21.45
C GLU A 25 3.89 -0.64 20.94
N THR A 26 3.22 -1.04 19.85
CA THR A 26 3.37 -2.35 19.20
C THR A 26 4.51 -2.41 18.16
N SER A 27 5.19 -1.29 17.87
CA SER A 27 6.33 -1.26 16.94
C SER A 27 7.64 -1.51 17.68
N SER A 28 8.27 -2.65 17.42
CA SER A 28 9.56 -3.02 18.02
C SER A 28 10.73 -2.09 17.61
N THR A 29 10.64 -1.47 16.43
CA THR A 29 11.74 -0.68 15.84
C THR A 29 11.55 0.83 15.87
N SER A 30 10.30 1.32 15.95
CA SER A 30 9.98 2.76 15.94
C SER A 30 8.82 3.09 16.88
N PRO A 31 9.00 2.96 18.20
CA PRO A 31 7.92 3.15 19.17
C PRO A 31 7.41 4.60 19.22
N LEU A 32 8.23 5.57 18.78
CA LEU A 32 7.88 6.98 18.68
C LEU A 32 8.11 7.47 17.24
N ARG A 33 7.09 8.07 16.62
CA ARG A 33 7.22 8.76 15.34
C ARG A 33 6.88 10.23 15.50
N VAL A 34 7.75 11.11 15.02
CA VAL A 34 7.47 12.55 15.02
C VAL A 34 6.68 12.88 13.75
N VAL A 35 5.47 13.43 13.91
CA VAL A 35 4.63 13.87 12.81
C VAL A 35 4.71 15.38 12.72
N PHE A 36 5.22 15.88 11.61
CA PHE A 36 5.25 17.30 11.29
C PHE A 36 3.95 17.72 10.62
N ASN A 37 3.42 18.90 11.00
CA ASN A 37 2.20 19.46 10.42
C ASN A 37 2.53 20.72 9.61
N ALA A 38 2.82 20.54 8.32
CA ALA A 38 3.05 21.62 7.35
C ALA A 38 1.75 22.29 6.84
N SER A 39 0.58 21.87 7.35
CA SER A 39 -0.74 22.43 7.04
C SER A 39 -1.30 23.27 8.19
N CYS A 40 -0.50 23.54 9.22
CA CYS A 40 -0.88 24.42 10.31
C CYS A 40 -0.84 25.88 9.84
N ASN A 41 -1.95 26.61 10.04
CA ASN A 41 -2.03 28.03 9.74
C ASN A 41 -1.05 28.81 10.63
N THR A 42 -0.35 29.74 10.00
CA THR A 42 0.44 30.77 10.68
C THR A 42 -0.43 31.98 11.01
N ASN A 43 0.15 32.94 11.73
CA ASN A 43 -0.51 34.21 12.05
C ASN A 43 -0.92 35.03 10.82
N SER A 44 -0.40 34.71 9.63
CA SER A 44 -0.80 35.34 8.36
C SER A 44 -1.95 34.62 7.64
N GLY A 45 -2.51 33.55 8.23
CA GLY A 45 -3.58 32.75 7.61
C GLY A 45 -3.11 31.82 6.49
N THR A 46 -1.80 31.68 6.29
CA THR A 46 -1.19 30.77 5.31
C THR A 46 -0.46 29.62 6.01
N PHE A 47 -0.22 28.52 5.30
CA PHE A 47 0.51 27.35 5.77
C PHE A 47 1.54 26.90 4.73
N LEU A 48 2.59 26.19 5.17
CA LEU A 48 3.74 25.85 4.32
C LEU A 48 3.33 25.10 3.05
N ASN A 49 2.43 24.11 3.16
CA ASN A 49 2.00 23.32 2.01
C ASN A 49 1.32 24.17 0.90
N ASN A 50 0.77 25.35 1.22
CA ASN A 50 0.20 26.26 0.23
C ASN A 50 1.26 27.14 -0.47
N GLN A 51 2.49 27.15 0.05
CA GLN A 51 3.61 27.93 -0.49
C GLN A 51 4.63 27.03 -1.22
N LEU A 52 4.50 25.71 -1.09
CA LEU A 52 5.39 24.74 -1.75
C LEU A 52 4.91 24.43 -3.16
N LEU A 53 5.85 24.37 -4.10
CA LEU A 53 5.62 23.77 -5.41
C LEU A 53 5.64 22.24 -5.27
N VAL A 54 4.49 21.60 -5.44
CA VAL A 54 4.31 20.15 -5.24
C VAL A 54 5.02 19.33 -6.32
N GLY A 55 5.13 19.87 -7.54
CA GLY A 55 5.55 19.11 -8.72
C GLY A 55 4.42 18.25 -9.30
N PRO A 56 4.57 17.70 -10.52
CA PRO A 56 3.58 16.83 -11.13
C PRO A 56 3.47 15.48 -10.40
N LYS A 57 2.33 14.81 -10.53
CA LYS A 57 2.17 13.43 -10.03
C LYS A 57 3.05 12.48 -10.84
N LEU A 58 4.09 11.92 -10.22
CA LEU A 58 5.01 10.95 -10.83
C LEU A 58 4.64 9.49 -10.59
N GLN A 59 3.75 9.25 -9.62
CA GLN A 59 3.39 7.92 -9.16
C GLN A 59 2.21 7.38 -9.98
N GLU A 60 2.35 6.15 -10.47
CA GLU A 60 1.27 5.43 -11.13
C GLU A 60 0.11 5.15 -10.17
N ASP A 61 -1.02 4.70 -10.72
CA ASP A 61 -2.12 4.21 -9.90
C ASP A 61 -1.63 3.04 -9.01
N LEU A 62 -1.96 3.09 -7.73
CA LEU A 62 -1.56 2.08 -6.75
C LEU A 62 -1.95 0.66 -7.20
N SER A 63 -3.08 0.50 -7.88
CA SER A 63 -3.59 -0.79 -8.37
C SER A 63 -2.73 -1.40 -9.48
N SER A 64 -2.04 -0.57 -10.27
CA SER A 64 -1.25 -1.02 -11.43
C SER A 64 -0.02 -1.86 -11.03
N ILE A 65 0.61 -1.52 -9.90
CA ILE A 65 1.80 -2.20 -9.38
C ILE A 65 1.48 -3.64 -8.96
N PRO A 66 0.52 -3.91 -8.05
CA PRO A 66 0.15 -5.27 -7.69
C PRO A 66 -0.45 -6.03 -8.88
N LEU A 67 -1.16 -5.39 -9.83
CA LEU A 67 -1.61 -6.08 -11.05
C LEU A 67 -0.45 -6.59 -11.90
N ARG A 68 0.58 -5.78 -12.14
CA ARG A 68 1.80 -6.23 -12.83
C ARG A 68 2.55 -7.28 -12.03
N TRP A 69 2.66 -7.10 -10.73
CA TRP A 69 3.30 -8.06 -9.84
C TRP A 69 2.63 -9.45 -9.87
N ARG A 70 1.31 -9.51 -10.04
CA ARG A 70 0.50 -10.74 -10.18
C ARG A 70 0.75 -11.52 -11.48
N THR A 71 1.39 -10.93 -12.50
CA THR A 71 1.66 -11.63 -13.76
C THR A 71 2.84 -12.59 -13.62
N HIS A 72 3.80 -12.28 -12.76
CA HIS A 72 5.03 -13.06 -12.60
C HIS A 72 4.84 -14.28 -11.70
N ARG A 73 5.45 -15.41 -12.08
CA ARG A 73 5.43 -16.62 -11.24
C ARG A 73 6.24 -16.47 -9.96
N LEU A 74 7.46 -15.96 -10.05
CA LEU A 74 8.36 -15.74 -8.91
C LEU A 74 8.40 -14.25 -8.61
N VAL A 75 8.40 -13.89 -7.32
CA VAL A 75 8.32 -12.49 -6.91
C VAL A 75 9.22 -12.15 -5.72
N PHE A 76 9.61 -10.88 -5.67
CA PHE A 76 10.17 -10.22 -4.50
C PHE A 76 9.29 -9.05 -4.08
N ILE A 77 9.34 -8.76 -2.77
CA ILE A 77 9.00 -7.47 -2.17
C ILE A 77 10.16 -7.03 -1.28
N ALA A 78 10.45 -5.73 -1.27
CA ALA A 78 11.45 -5.11 -0.40
C ALA A 78 11.15 -3.61 -0.21
N ASP A 79 11.76 -3.01 0.81
CA ASP A 79 11.65 -1.60 1.15
C ASP A 79 12.97 -0.87 0.86
N ILE A 80 12.91 0.28 0.18
CA ILE A 80 14.04 1.19 0.02
C ILE A 80 14.24 1.99 1.32
N VAL A 81 15.33 1.70 2.03
CA VAL A 81 15.70 2.45 3.24
C VAL A 81 16.18 3.84 2.83
N LYS A 82 15.82 4.83 3.67
CA LYS A 82 16.31 6.22 3.68
C LYS A 82 15.71 7.17 2.65
N ILE A 83 14.86 6.73 1.72
CA ILE A 83 14.20 7.64 0.78
C ILE A 83 13.38 8.73 1.52
N LEU A 84 12.74 8.35 2.63
CA LEU A 84 11.96 9.22 3.50
C LEU A 84 12.77 9.89 4.63
N LEU A 85 14.07 9.60 4.78
CA LEU A 85 14.91 10.31 5.76
C LEU A 85 15.39 11.67 5.25
N ILE A 86 15.44 11.83 3.93
CA ILE A 86 15.90 13.06 3.26
C ILE A 86 14.73 14.05 3.11
N VAL A 87 13.50 13.53 3.03
CA VAL A 87 12.31 14.32 2.73
C VAL A 87 11.44 14.46 3.98
N THR A 88 11.12 15.70 4.36
CA THR A 88 10.27 15.97 5.52
C THR A 88 8.85 15.47 5.29
N TYR A 89 8.46 14.44 6.04
CA TYR A 89 7.11 13.89 6.00
C TYR A 89 6.06 14.97 6.35
N GLY A 90 4.91 14.94 5.67
CA GLY A 90 3.83 15.92 5.86
C GLY A 90 3.94 17.17 4.98
N THR A 91 5.05 17.37 4.27
CA THR A 91 5.16 18.41 3.23
C THR A 91 4.52 17.96 1.91
N ALA A 92 3.84 18.87 1.21
CA ALA A 92 3.08 18.54 0.01
C ALA A 92 3.96 18.08 -1.16
N SER A 93 5.19 18.62 -1.27
CA SER A 93 6.17 18.22 -2.29
C SER A 93 6.90 16.92 -1.99
N ALA A 94 6.75 16.35 -0.78
CA ALA A 94 7.50 15.17 -0.37
C ALA A 94 7.36 13.95 -1.30
N PRO A 95 6.14 13.56 -1.74
CA PRO A 95 5.98 12.41 -2.62
C PRO A 95 6.68 12.62 -3.97
N TYR A 96 6.60 13.83 -4.53
CA TYR A 96 7.28 14.16 -5.78
C TYR A 96 8.80 14.03 -5.62
N LEU A 97 9.38 14.61 -4.57
CA LEU A 97 10.82 14.58 -4.33
C LEU A 97 11.34 13.15 -4.16
N ALA A 98 10.63 12.33 -3.36
CA ALA A 98 11.01 10.92 -3.16
C ALA A 98 11.05 10.15 -4.50
N MET A 99 10.04 10.33 -5.35
CA MET A 99 9.96 9.63 -6.64
C MET A 99 10.89 10.21 -7.70
N ARG A 100 11.10 11.53 -7.69
CA ARG A 100 11.94 12.22 -8.67
C ARG A 100 13.41 11.82 -8.56
N VAL A 101 13.89 11.52 -7.35
CA VAL A 101 15.25 11.02 -7.11
C VAL A 101 15.46 9.66 -7.77
N LEU A 102 14.52 8.72 -7.63
CA LEU A 102 14.61 7.43 -8.30
C LEU A 102 14.60 7.57 -9.83
N LYS A 103 13.73 8.44 -10.36
CA LYS A 103 13.72 8.74 -11.80
C LYS A 103 15.02 9.39 -12.27
N GLN A 104 15.64 10.25 -11.46
CA GLN A 104 16.94 10.85 -11.78
C GLN A 104 18.03 9.78 -11.83
N LEU A 105 18.08 8.89 -10.83
CA LEU A 105 19.02 7.77 -10.78
C LEU A 105 18.90 6.86 -12.00
N CYS A 106 17.68 6.56 -12.45
CA CYS A 106 17.46 5.82 -13.68
C CYS A 106 17.99 6.57 -14.92
N SER A 107 17.81 7.89 -14.99
CA SER A 107 18.31 8.72 -16.09
C SER A 107 19.85 8.77 -16.13
N ASP A 108 20.48 8.89 -14.97
CA ASP A 108 21.93 9.15 -14.87
C ASP A 108 22.75 7.86 -14.98
N GLU A 109 22.34 6.80 -14.28
CA GLU A 109 23.13 5.56 -14.14
C GLU A 109 22.42 4.32 -14.71
N GLY A 110 21.12 4.41 -15.01
CA GLY A 110 20.28 3.27 -15.40
C GLY A 110 20.74 2.56 -16.67
N ALA A 111 21.44 3.23 -17.59
CA ALA A 111 21.91 2.63 -18.85
C ALA A 111 22.77 1.37 -18.63
N LYS A 112 23.49 1.28 -17.50
CA LYS A 112 24.31 0.11 -17.11
C LYS A 112 23.48 -1.03 -16.50
N PHE A 113 22.25 -0.75 -16.08
CA PHE A 113 21.38 -1.62 -15.30
C PHE A 113 19.96 -1.71 -15.90
N PRO A 114 19.82 -2.14 -17.18
CA PRO A 114 18.56 -2.06 -17.91
C PRO A 114 17.41 -2.87 -17.30
N LEU A 115 17.69 -3.92 -16.52
CA LEU A 115 16.67 -4.73 -15.85
C LEU A 115 16.13 -4.08 -14.56
N ALA A 116 16.88 -3.15 -13.97
CA ALA A 116 16.46 -2.44 -12.77
C ALA A 116 15.53 -1.26 -13.09
N ILE A 117 15.68 -0.64 -14.27
CA ILE A 117 14.91 0.55 -14.67
C ILE A 117 13.39 0.29 -14.59
N PRO A 118 12.82 -0.78 -15.18
CA PRO A 118 11.37 -0.99 -15.13
C PRO A 118 10.86 -1.14 -13.69
N VAL A 119 11.66 -1.71 -12.80
CA VAL A 119 11.31 -1.89 -11.38
C VAL A 119 11.21 -0.55 -10.66
N LEU A 120 12.17 0.36 -10.87
CA LEU A 120 12.17 1.67 -10.22
C LEU A 120 11.14 2.64 -10.84
N GLU A 121 10.93 2.56 -12.15
CA GLU A 121 10.03 3.49 -12.84
C GLU A 121 8.56 3.12 -12.71
N SER A 122 8.27 1.82 -12.72
CA SER A 122 6.89 1.33 -12.74
C SER A 122 6.56 0.51 -11.51
N SER A 123 7.47 -0.27 -10.91
CA SER A 123 7.11 -1.21 -9.83
C SER A 123 7.51 -0.78 -8.42
N THR A 124 7.61 0.53 -8.20
CA THR A 124 7.95 1.13 -6.92
C THR A 124 6.86 2.11 -6.49
N TYR A 125 6.41 2.03 -5.24
CA TYR A 125 5.46 2.95 -4.62
C TYR A 125 6.07 3.53 -3.35
N VAL A 126 6.56 4.77 -3.42
CA VAL A 126 7.31 5.38 -2.31
C VAL A 126 8.53 4.52 -1.93
N ASP A 127 8.50 3.85 -0.79
CA ASP A 127 9.56 2.96 -0.32
C ASP A 127 9.34 1.50 -0.70
N ASP A 128 8.12 1.09 -1.07
CA ASP A 128 7.79 -0.30 -1.41
C ASP A 128 8.20 -0.64 -2.85
N VAL A 129 8.96 -1.72 -3.03
CA VAL A 129 9.39 -2.24 -4.35
C VAL A 129 8.88 -3.65 -4.54
N LEU A 130 8.10 -3.88 -5.60
CA LEU A 130 7.48 -5.17 -5.91
C LEU A 130 7.88 -5.59 -7.32
N PHE A 131 8.59 -6.70 -7.49
CA PHE A 131 8.98 -7.16 -8.84
C PHE A 131 8.99 -8.68 -8.94
N GLY A 132 9.07 -9.19 -10.17
CA GLY A 132 9.07 -10.63 -10.40
C GLY A 132 9.64 -11.04 -11.75
N ALA A 133 9.74 -12.35 -11.94
CA ALA A 133 10.04 -12.98 -13.22
C ALA A 133 9.56 -14.45 -13.21
N ASP A 134 9.66 -15.14 -14.34
CA ASP A 134 9.20 -16.54 -14.44
C ASP A 134 10.29 -17.56 -14.10
N LYS A 135 11.56 -17.15 -14.24
CA LYS A 135 12.75 -17.98 -13.99
C LYS A 135 13.58 -17.42 -12.84
N VAL A 136 14.12 -18.33 -12.03
CA VAL A 136 15.01 -18.01 -10.90
C VAL A 136 16.24 -17.22 -11.35
N THR A 137 16.80 -17.54 -12.52
CA THR A 137 17.95 -16.83 -13.09
C THR A 137 17.66 -15.37 -13.37
N ASP A 138 16.46 -15.07 -13.86
CA ASP A 138 16.11 -13.75 -14.37
C ASP A 138 15.76 -12.82 -13.21
N ILE A 139 14.98 -13.31 -12.23
CA ILE A 139 14.68 -12.54 -11.02
C ILE A 139 15.94 -12.25 -10.19
N LYS A 140 16.92 -13.17 -10.14
CA LYS A 140 18.22 -12.91 -9.50
C LYS A 140 19.01 -11.83 -10.23
N LYS A 141 19.00 -11.80 -11.57
CA LYS A 141 19.65 -10.74 -12.36
C LYS A 141 19.00 -9.38 -12.11
N ILE A 142 17.67 -9.31 -12.09
CA ILE A 142 16.92 -8.08 -11.76
C ILE A 142 17.31 -7.59 -10.37
N ARG A 143 17.24 -8.46 -9.36
CA ARG A 143 17.63 -8.16 -7.97
C ARG A 143 19.05 -7.60 -7.88
N ASN A 144 20.01 -8.25 -8.55
CA ASN A 144 21.41 -7.83 -8.51
C ASN A 144 21.61 -6.46 -9.16
N GLN A 145 21.05 -6.22 -10.35
CA GLN A 145 21.12 -4.92 -11.00
C GLN A 145 20.46 -3.81 -10.16
N LEU A 146 19.30 -4.12 -9.56
CA LEU A 146 18.57 -3.19 -8.70
C LEU A 146 19.39 -2.80 -7.46
N ASN A 147 19.96 -3.79 -6.77
CA ASN A 147 20.84 -3.54 -5.62
C ASN A 147 22.06 -2.71 -6.01
N THR A 148 22.71 -3.02 -7.13
CA THR A 148 23.88 -2.24 -7.56
C THR A 148 23.51 -0.80 -7.90
N LEU A 149 22.43 -0.58 -8.65
CA LEU A 149 21.97 0.77 -9.03
C LEU A 149 21.61 1.61 -7.81
N LEU A 150 20.80 1.07 -6.88
CA LEU A 150 20.40 1.78 -5.66
C LEU A 150 21.59 2.09 -4.75
N ASN A 151 22.56 1.17 -4.66
CA ASN A 151 23.75 1.38 -3.83
C ASN A 151 24.66 2.50 -4.34
N LEU A 152 24.61 2.90 -5.63
CA LEU A 152 25.38 4.04 -6.14
C LEU A 152 25.02 5.35 -5.40
N GLU A 153 23.75 5.49 -4.99
CA GLU A 153 23.24 6.64 -4.23
C GLU A 153 23.07 6.33 -2.73
N GLY A 154 23.61 5.20 -2.27
CA GLY A 154 23.52 4.78 -0.86
C GLY A 154 22.13 4.33 -0.41
N PHE A 155 21.23 4.03 -1.36
CA PHE A 155 19.95 3.39 -1.07
C PHE A 155 20.14 1.89 -0.87
N HIS A 156 19.55 1.36 0.19
CA HIS A 156 19.67 -0.05 0.57
C HIS A 156 18.30 -0.68 0.67
N LEU A 157 18.11 -1.86 0.08
CA LEU A 157 16.85 -2.61 0.16
C LEU A 157 16.81 -3.51 1.40
N ARG A 158 15.73 -3.44 2.19
CA ARG A 158 15.49 -4.29 3.37
C ARG A 158 14.10 -4.88 3.34
N LYS A 159 13.77 -5.67 4.37
CA LYS A 159 12.49 -6.40 4.50
C LYS A 159 12.16 -7.27 3.29
N TRP A 160 13.18 -7.93 2.75
CA TRP A 160 13.02 -8.84 1.62
C TRP A 160 12.09 -10.00 1.96
N ALA A 161 11.11 -10.24 1.11
CA ALA A 161 10.28 -11.45 1.12
C ALA A 161 9.99 -11.92 -0.31
N SER A 162 9.67 -13.21 -0.46
CA SER A 162 9.53 -13.90 -1.74
C SER A 162 8.57 -15.08 -1.59
N ASN A 163 7.85 -15.45 -2.65
CA ASN A 163 7.07 -16.71 -2.67
C ASN A 163 7.94 -17.97 -2.87
N TYR A 164 9.24 -17.80 -3.09
CA TYR A 164 10.19 -18.89 -3.28
C TYR A 164 11.39 -18.70 -2.35
N ASP A 165 11.49 -19.57 -1.34
CA ASP A 165 12.45 -19.44 -0.22
C ASP A 165 13.91 -19.46 -0.68
N GLU A 166 14.24 -20.23 -1.73
CA GLU A 166 15.61 -20.30 -2.25
C GLU A 166 16.12 -18.94 -2.77
N LEU A 167 15.21 -18.03 -3.14
CA LEU A 167 15.60 -16.66 -3.53
C LEU A 167 16.14 -15.85 -2.35
N LEU A 168 15.73 -16.17 -1.13
CA LEU A 168 16.14 -15.48 0.10
C LEU A 168 17.49 -15.97 0.62
N ASN A 169 17.97 -17.15 0.20
CA ASN A 169 19.23 -17.72 0.69
C ASN A 169 20.45 -16.80 0.49
N GLU A 170 20.45 -16.02 -0.60
CA GLU A 170 21.51 -15.07 -0.95
C GLU A 170 21.32 -13.67 -0.33
N ILE A 171 20.24 -13.46 0.44
CA ILE A 171 19.94 -12.18 1.08
C ILE A 171 20.38 -12.25 2.55
N PRO A 172 21.11 -11.25 3.08
CA PRO A 172 21.49 -11.22 4.49
C PRO A 172 20.26 -11.34 5.41
N ILE A 173 20.35 -12.11 6.48
CA ILE A 173 19.22 -12.32 7.42
C ILE A 173 18.72 -11.00 7.99
N SER A 174 19.61 -10.04 8.24
CA SER A 174 19.29 -8.69 8.72
C SER A 174 18.40 -7.88 7.77
N ASP A 175 18.40 -8.23 6.49
CA ASP A 175 17.66 -7.53 5.45
C ASP A 175 16.41 -8.28 5.02
N ARG A 176 16.22 -9.52 5.48
CA ARG A 176 14.97 -10.27 5.27
C ARG A 176 13.86 -9.69 6.13
N LEU A 177 12.62 -9.85 5.70
CA LEU A 177 11.47 -9.51 6.52
C LEU A 177 11.41 -10.44 7.73
N ASP A 178 11.38 -9.86 8.93
CA ASP A 178 11.23 -10.62 10.16
C ASP A 178 9.76 -11.05 10.35
N LEU A 179 9.50 -12.33 10.08
CA LEU A 179 8.18 -12.93 10.23
C LEU A 179 7.79 -13.16 11.70
N THR A 180 8.73 -13.09 12.67
CA THR A 180 8.41 -13.27 14.09
C THR A 180 7.70 -12.05 14.71
N THR A 181 7.84 -10.88 14.08
CA THR A 181 7.13 -9.65 14.45
C THR A 181 5.71 -9.60 13.83
N VAL A 182 5.41 -10.44 12.85
CA VAL A 182 4.05 -10.65 12.35
C VAL A 182 3.36 -11.55 13.37
N SER A 183 2.40 -10.99 14.10
CA SER A 183 1.64 -11.63 15.18
C SER A 183 1.44 -13.14 15.00
N PHE A 184 1.65 -13.92 16.07
CA PHE A 184 1.41 -15.36 16.26
C PHE A 184 -0.02 -15.82 15.86
N GLN A 185 -0.39 -15.61 14.61
CA GLN A 185 -1.51 -16.25 13.94
C GLN A 185 -0.88 -17.19 12.90
N GLU A 186 -1.46 -18.37 12.73
CA GLU A 186 -0.94 -19.47 11.90
C GLU A 186 -0.74 -19.10 10.42
N ASP A 187 -1.14 -17.90 10.00
CA ASP A 187 -0.88 -17.31 8.68
C ASP A 187 0.10 -16.13 8.77
N ALA A 188 1.39 -16.39 8.48
CA ALA A 188 2.45 -15.38 8.37
C ALA A 188 2.25 -14.48 7.13
N SER A 189 1.19 -13.67 7.13
CA SER A 189 0.86 -12.74 6.05
C SER A 189 1.63 -11.43 6.22
N ILE A 190 2.14 -10.90 5.11
CA ILE A 190 2.94 -9.69 5.05
C ILE A 190 2.18 -8.63 4.27
N LYS A 191 2.49 -7.34 4.50
CA LYS A 191 1.83 -6.25 3.80
C LYS A 191 2.56 -5.94 2.49
N ALA A 192 1.87 -6.16 1.37
CA ALA A 192 2.30 -5.76 0.04
C ALA A 192 1.41 -4.60 -0.42
N LEU A 193 1.90 -3.36 -0.32
CA LEU A 193 1.13 -2.15 -0.63
C LEU A 193 -0.22 -2.05 0.13
N GLY A 194 -0.27 -2.59 1.34
CA GLY A 194 -1.47 -2.65 2.20
C GLY A 194 -2.30 -3.93 2.09
N LEU A 195 -2.14 -4.71 1.02
CA LEU A 195 -2.74 -6.06 0.89
C LEU A 195 -2.05 -7.04 1.83
N SER A 196 -2.80 -7.97 2.46
CA SER A 196 -2.18 -9.10 3.18
C SER A 196 -1.85 -10.20 2.19
N TRP A 197 -0.57 -10.56 2.08
CA TRP A 197 -0.07 -11.62 1.19
C TRP A 197 0.69 -12.66 2.00
N ASN A 198 0.37 -13.94 1.82
CA ASN A 198 1.14 -15.05 2.38
C ASN A 198 2.15 -15.53 1.32
N PRO A 199 3.47 -15.38 1.54
CA PRO A 199 4.47 -15.76 0.55
C PRO A 199 4.49 -17.28 0.28
N SER A 200 4.39 -18.11 1.32
CA SER A 200 4.48 -19.57 1.20
C SER A 200 3.32 -20.18 0.43
N ARG A 201 2.10 -19.64 0.60
CA ARG A 201 0.89 -20.07 -0.14
C ARG A 201 0.69 -19.30 -1.45
N ASP A 202 1.46 -18.23 -1.65
CA ASP A 202 1.35 -17.26 -2.72
C ASP A 202 -0.07 -16.72 -2.97
N SER A 203 -0.74 -16.33 -1.88
CA SER A 203 -2.14 -15.91 -1.90
C SER A 203 -2.39 -14.65 -1.08
N PHE A 204 -3.30 -13.80 -1.54
CA PHE A 204 -3.85 -12.71 -0.75
C PHE A 204 -4.89 -13.21 0.26
N SER A 205 -4.92 -12.60 1.43
CA SER A 205 -5.91 -12.84 2.48
C SER A 205 -6.47 -11.52 3.04
N PHE A 206 -7.67 -11.58 3.60
CA PHE A 206 -8.40 -10.40 4.06
C PHE A 206 -8.71 -10.52 5.55
N ASN A 207 -7.93 -9.83 6.37
CA ASN A 207 -8.09 -9.86 7.81
C ASN A 207 -9.00 -8.72 8.28
N PHE A 208 -10.07 -9.08 8.99
CA PHE A 208 -10.95 -8.11 9.64
C PHE A 208 -11.19 -8.50 11.10
N GLN A 209 -10.76 -7.64 12.02
CA GLN A 209 -11.01 -7.82 13.44
C GLN A 209 -12.31 -7.13 13.83
N LEU A 210 -13.32 -7.94 14.17
CA LEU A 210 -14.55 -7.47 14.79
C LEU A 210 -14.22 -6.78 16.10
N ARG A 211 -14.78 -5.58 16.29
CA ARG A 211 -14.82 -4.92 17.59
C ARG A 211 -16.25 -5.03 18.13
N ASN A 212 -16.38 -5.24 19.45
CA ASN A 212 -17.67 -5.17 20.12
C ASN A 212 -18.29 -3.81 19.81
N PRO A 213 -19.49 -3.76 19.22
CA PRO A 213 -20.10 -2.48 18.91
C PRO A 213 -20.46 -1.78 20.23
N MET A 214 -19.77 -0.68 20.54
CA MET A 214 -20.47 0.45 21.15
C MET A 214 -21.50 0.93 20.13
N GLU A 215 -22.62 1.51 20.61
CA GLU A 215 -23.79 1.91 19.83
C GLU A 215 -23.55 2.09 18.33
N VAL A 216 -24.35 1.39 17.52
CA VAL A 216 -24.21 1.43 16.07
C VAL A 216 -24.72 2.77 15.53
N THR A 217 -23.77 3.68 15.26
CA THR A 217 -24.01 5.01 14.70
C THR A 217 -23.58 5.11 13.24
N LYS A 218 -23.99 6.16 12.54
CA LYS A 218 -23.51 6.44 11.16
C LYS A 218 -21.99 6.50 11.07
N ARG A 219 -21.31 7.03 12.10
CA ARG A 219 -19.84 7.05 12.19
C ARG A 219 -19.25 5.66 12.31
N SER A 220 -19.90 4.74 13.02
CA SER A 220 -19.42 3.37 13.18
C SER A 220 -19.31 2.62 11.84
N VAL A 221 -20.11 2.97 10.82
CA VAL A 221 -20.04 2.39 9.46
C VAL A 221 -18.71 2.67 8.78
N LEU A 222 -18.03 3.77 9.13
CA LEU A 222 -16.70 4.05 8.60
C LEU A 222 -15.67 2.99 8.97
N VAL A 223 -15.98 2.05 9.88
CA VAL A 223 -15.18 0.84 10.10
C VAL A 223 -14.93 0.06 8.81
N ILE A 224 -15.81 0.15 7.82
CA ILE A 224 -15.64 -0.43 6.48
C ILE A 224 -14.40 0.14 5.77
N SER A 225 -14.03 1.40 6.00
CA SER A 225 -12.82 1.99 5.40
C SER A 225 -11.53 1.27 5.81
N ARG A 226 -11.58 0.41 6.86
CA ARG A 226 -10.49 -0.47 7.26
C ARG A 226 -10.32 -1.67 6.32
N ILE A 227 -11.33 -1.99 5.52
CA ILE A 227 -11.23 -2.98 4.46
C ILE A 227 -10.47 -2.32 3.31
N PHE A 228 -9.20 -2.68 3.20
CA PHE A 228 -8.29 -2.17 2.18
C PHE A 228 -8.21 -3.16 1.01
N ASP A 229 -8.78 -2.78 -0.13
CA ASP A 229 -8.88 -3.62 -1.33
C ASP A 229 -8.60 -2.80 -2.61
N PRO A 230 -7.35 -2.39 -2.86
CA PRO A 230 -6.96 -1.58 -4.03
C PRO A 230 -7.14 -2.29 -5.36
N LEU A 231 -7.31 -3.62 -5.34
CA LEU A 231 -7.53 -4.44 -6.53
C LEU A 231 -9.00 -4.79 -6.74
N GLU A 232 -9.88 -4.37 -5.84
CA GLU A 232 -11.31 -4.67 -5.87
C GLU A 232 -11.63 -6.19 -5.89
N LEU A 233 -10.75 -7.02 -5.32
CA LEU A 233 -10.89 -8.49 -5.31
C LEU A 233 -12.07 -8.99 -4.46
N ILE A 234 -12.45 -8.20 -3.45
CA ILE A 234 -13.61 -8.44 -2.60
C ILE A 234 -14.65 -7.33 -2.76
N ALA A 235 -14.73 -6.72 -3.96
CA ALA A 235 -15.77 -5.76 -4.30
C ALA A 235 -17.19 -6.21 -3.93
N PRO A 236 -17.60 -7.50 -4.09
CA PRO A 236 -18.91 -7.97 -3.64
C PRO A 236 -19.15 -7.81 -2.13
N VAL A 237 -18.11 -7.79 -1.29
CA VAL A 237 -18.24 -7.51 0.14
C VAL A 237 -18.37 -6.00 0.36
N VAL A 238 -17.52 -5.20 -0.29
CA VAL A 238 -17.44 -3.75 -0.08
C VAL A 238 -18.68 -3.01 -0.62
N ILE A 239 -19.29 -3.51 -1.69
CA ILE A 239 -20.42 -2.84 -2.35
C ILE A 239 -21.66 -2.74 -1.45
N PHE A 240 -21.99 -3.79 -0.69
CA PHE A 240 -23.11 -3.78 0.25
C PHE A 240 -22.94 -2.70 1.32
N ALA A 241 -21.72 -2.59 1.83
CA ALA A 241 -21.30 -1.56 2.74
C ALA A 241 -21.51 -0.13 2.18
N LYS A 242 -21.14 0.08 0.90
CA LYS A 242 -21.31 1.36 0.20
C LYS A 242 -22.79 1.70 -0.04
N ILE A 243 -23.60 0.72 -0.45
CA ILE A 243 -25.06 0.85 -0.61
C ILE A 243 -25.68 1.23 0.74
N PHE A 244 -25.29 0.56 1.82
CA PHE A 244 -25.79 0.89 3.16
C PHE A 244 -25.44 2.33 3.57
N LEU A 245 -24.19 2.75 3.37
CA LEU A 245 -23.77 4.13 3.65
C LEU A 245 -24.61 5.13 2.85
N GLN A 246 -24.89 4.84 1.57
CA GLN A 246 -25.76 5.68 0.72
C GLN A 246 -27.18 5.78 1.30
N GLN A 247 -27.76 4.69 1.80
CA GLN A 247 -29.09 4.71 2.45
C GLN A 247 -29.11 5.62 3.68
N LEU A 248 -28.07 5.58 4.52
CA LEU A 248 -27.96 6.46 5.68
C LEU A 248 -27.87 7.94 5.27
N TRP A 249 -27.26 8.25 4.13
CA TRP A 249 -27.13 9.61 3.61
C TRP A 249 -28.45 10.13 3.05
N ILE A 250 -29.19 9.30 2.30
CA ILE A 250 -30.52 9.63 1.78
C ILE A 250 -31.47 9.98 2.94
N ARG A 251 -31.38 9.23 4.05
CA ARG A 251 -32.17 9.48 5.27
C ARG A 251 -31.66 10.64 6.14
N LYS A 252 -30.58 11.33 5.74
CA LYS A 252 -30.00 12.48 6.43
C LYS A 252 -29.67 12.22 7.91
N LEU A 253 -29.18 11.02 8.25
CA LEU A 253 -28.71 10.75 9.61
C LEU A 253 -27.47 11.58 9.95
N GLU A 254 -27.39 12.07 11.18
CA GLU A 254 -26.17 12.67 11.73
C GLU A 254 -25.13 11.59 12.09
N TRP A 255 -23.86 11.98 12.20
CA TRP A 255 -22.75 11.05 12.42
C TRP A 255 -22.90 10.16 13.65
N ASP A 256 -23.37 10.73 14.75
CA ASP A 256 -23.47 10.04 16.03
C ASP A 256 -24.90 9.61 16.37
N SER A 257 -25.82 9.71 15.39
CA SER A 257 -27.18 9.20 15.56
C SER A 257 -27.22 7.67 15.45
N PRO A 258 -28.02 6.99 16.29
CA PRO A 258 -28.24 5.55 16.18
C PRO A 258 -29.00 5.21 14.90
N PHE A 259 -28.90 3.96 14.44
CA PHE A 259 -29.68 3.52 13.30
C PHE A 259 -31.17 3.41 13.59
N PRO A 260 -32.02 3.72 12.60
CA PRO A 260 -33.40 3.25 12.54
C PRO A 260 -33.46 1.73 12.74
N ASP A 261 -34.50 1.25 13.42
CA ASP A 261 -34.63 -0.18 13.76
C ASP A 261 -34.69 -1.08 12.52
N ASP A 262 -35.24 -0.58 11.41
CA ASP A 262 -35.30 -1.30 10.13
C ASP A 262 -33.93 -1.54 9.49
N LEU A 263 -32.90 -0.76 9.85
CA LEU A 263 -31.54 -0.88 9.32
C LEU A 263 -30.59 -1.65 10.25
N LYS A 264 -30.90 -1.74 11.55
CA LYS A 264 -30.05 -2.42 12.54
C LYS A 264 -29.84 -3.90 12.21
N GLY A 265 -30.92 -4.62 11.87
CA GLY A 265 -30.86 -6.05 11.59
C GLY A 265 -29.92 -6.37 10.44
N TRP A 266 -30.13 -5.71 9.30
CA TRP A 266 -29.30 -5.87 8.11
C TRP A 266 -27.83 -5.51 8.37
N TRP A 267 -27.57 -4.39 9.06
CA TRP A 267 -26.20 -3.98 9.37
C TRP A 267 -25.48 -4.99 10.25
N ASN A 268 -26.15 -5.48 11.29
CA ASN A 268 -25.55 -6.47 12.18
C ASN A 268 -25.22 -7.75 11.42
N GLU A 269 -26.12 -8.24 10.57
CA GLU A 269 -25.88 -9.42 9.73
C GLU A 269 -24.65 -9.22 8.84
N TYR A 270 -24.58 -8.13 8.09
CA TYR A 270 -23.42 -7.78 7.26
C TYR A 270 -22.13 -7.65 8.10
N TYR A 271 -22.18 -6.91 9.20
CA TYR A 271 -20.99 -6.67 10.03
C TYR A 271 -20.47 -7.97 10.65
N TYR A 272 -21.36 -8.85 11.16
CA TYR A 272 -20.97 -10.14 11.69
C TYR A 272 -20.52 -11.12 10.60
N SER A 273 -20.98 -10.99 9.35
CA SER A 273 -20.48 -11.81 8.24
C SER A 273 -19.03 -11.49 7.88
N LEU A 274 -18.52 -10.28 8.21
CA LEU A 274 -17.11 -9.91 7.99
C LEU A 274 -16.13 -10.79 8.76
N LYS A 275 -16.56 -11.53 9.79
CA LYS A 275 -15.72 -12.54 10.46
C LYS A 275 -15.26 -13.67 9.53
N HIS A 276 -15.94 -13.86 8.40
CA HIS A 276 -15.61 -14.86 7.40
C HIS A 276 -14.64 -14.35 6.34
N LEU A 277 -14.28 -13.05 6.32
CA LEU A 277 -13.30 -12.51 5.38
C LEU A 277 -11.95 -13.26 5.39
N PRO A 278 -11.40 -13.70 6.54
CA PRO A 278 -10.16 -14.47 6.56
C PRO A 278 -10.23 -15.81 5.80
N ASN A 279 -11.44 -16.35 5.57
CA ASN A 279 -11.63 -17.57 4.80
C ASN A 279 -11.49 -17.35 3.29
N ILE A 280 -11.49 -16.09 2.83
CA ILE A 280 -11.29 -15.74 1.43
C ILE A 280 -9.78 -15.71 1.15
N SER A 281 -9.34 -16.59 0.26
CA SER A 281 -7.98 -16.64 -0.25
C SER A 281 -7.99 -16.49 -1.77
N ILE A 282 -7.25 -15.51 -2.27
CA ILE A 282 -7.15 -15.24 -3.71
C ILE A 282 -5.70 -15.46 -4.16
N PRO A 283 -5.42 -16.36 -5.13
CA PRO A 283 -4.07 -16.54 -5.65
C PRO A 283 -3.48 -15.22 -6.13
N ARG A 284 -2.21 -14.95 -5.79
CA ARG A 284 -1.49 -13.79 -6.33
C ARG A 284 -1.19 -14.03 -7.80
N TRP A 285 -0.51 -15.12 -8.14
CA TRP A 285 -0.14 -15.41 -9.52
C TRP A 285 -1.38 -15.64 -10.38
N THR A 286 -1.40 -15.01 -11.55
CA THR A 286 -2.47 -15.12 -12.55
C THR A 286 -2.25 -16.24 -13.57
N ASN A 287 -1.32 -17.17 -13.27
CA ASN A 287 -0.96 -18.31 -14.11
C ASN A 287 -0.44 -17.94 -15.51
N GLN A 288 0.07 -16.72 -15.68
CA GLN A 288 0.67 -16.29 -16.94
C GLN A 288 2.09 -16.85 -17.10
N SER A 289 2.46 -17.18 -18.33
CA SER A 289 3.77 -17.65 -18.74
C SER A 289 4.16 -17.10 -20.12
N PRO A 290 5.46 -16.93 -20.41
CA PRO A 290 5.92 -16.59 -21.76
C PRO A 290 5.59 -17.65 -22.83
N LYS A 291 5.06 -18.82 -22.43
CA LYS A 291 4.67 -19.94 -23.30
C LYS A 291 3.15 -20.01 -23.54
N ASP A 292 2.39 -19.06 -23.00
CA ASP A 292 0.94 -19.03 -23.18
C ASP A 292 0.62 -18.84 -24.67
N LEU A 293 -0.36 -19.59 -25.17
CA LEU A 293 -0.84 -19.48 -26.55
C LEU A 293 -1.60 -18.18 -26.76
N SER A 294 -2.41 -17.80 -25.77
CA SER A 294 -3.17 -16.54 -25.79
C SER A 294 -3.66 -16.16 -24.39
N ILE A 295 -3.88 -14.86 -24.21
CA ILE A 295 -4.46 -14.27 -23.01
C ILE A 295 -5.73 -13.53 -23.43
N GLU A 296 -6.87 -13.84 -22.81
CA GLU A 296 -8.16 -13.23 -23.08
C GLU A 296 -8.69 -12.53 -21.83
N LEU A 297 -9.33 -11.37 -22.02
CA LEU A 297 -10.07 -10.66 -20.98
C LEU A 297 -11.57 -10.73 -21.29
N HIS A 298 -12.35 -11.32 -20.39
CA HIS A 298 -13.79 -11.47 -20.54
C HIS A 298 -14.48 -10.58 -19.52
N GLY A 299 -15.04 -9.47 -20.00
CA GLY A 299 -15.76 -8.51 -19.17
C GLY A 299 -17.25 -8.80 -19.15
N PHE A 300 -17.84 -8.83 -17.95
CA PHE A 300 -19.28 -8.89 -17.74
C PHE A 300 -19.68 -7.70 -16.87
N SER A 301 -20.84 -7.11 -17.14
CA SER A 301 -21.36 -6.02 -16.35
C SER A 301 -22.86 -6.19 -16.15
N ASP A 302 -23.33 -5.82 -14.97
CA ASP A 302 -24.75 -5.77 -14.66
C ASP A 302 -25.03 -4.52 -13.80
N ALA A 303 -26.28 -4.06 -13.83
CA ALA A 303 -26.72 -2.90 -13.10
C ALA A 303 -28.10 -3.10 -12.49
N SER A 304 -28.24 -2.62 -11.27
CA SER A 304 -29.50 -2.55 -10.53
C SER A 304 -29.82 -1.09 -10.17
N SER A 305 -30.99 -0.87 -9.58
CA SER A 305 -31.35 0.45 -9.02
C SER A 305 -30.47 0.88 -7.85
N GLN A 306 -29.72 -0.04 -7.23
CA GLN A 306 -28.88 0.24 -6.05
C GLN A 306 -27.40 0.43 -6.42
N ALA A 307 -26.89 -0.33 -7.38
CA ALA A 307 -25.50 -0.25 -7.84
C ALA A 307 -25.32 -0.87 -9.22
N TYR A 308 -24.24 -0.49 -9.89
CA TYR A 308 -23.69 -1.15 -11.07
C TYR A 308 -22.38 -1.84 -10.69
N ALA A 309 -22.07 -2.95 -11.35
CA ALA A 309 -20.84 -3.69 -11.14
C ALA A 309 -20.34 -4.26 -12.47
N ALA A 310 -19.03 -4.43 -12.57
CA ALA A 310 -18.39 -5.16 -13.64
C ALA A 310 -17.39 -6.14 -13.05
N VAL A 311 -17.22 -7.27 -13.72
CA VAL A 311 -16.19 -8.27 -13.41
C VAL A 311 -15.41 -8.56 -14.67
N VAL A 312 -14.09 -8.66 -14.53
CA VAL A 312 -13.20 -9.03 -15.63
C VAL A 312 -12.53 -10.34 -15.27
N TYR A 313 -12.77 -11.37 -16.08
CA TYR A 313 -12.08 -12.65 -15.98
C TYR A 313 -10.88 -12.65 -16.91
N LEU A 314 -9.75 -13.12 -16.39
CA LEU A 314 -8.54 -13.41 -17.17
C LEU A 314 -8.54 -14.89 -17.51
N ARG A 315 -8.53 -15.22 -18.80
CA ARG A 315 -8.34 -16.58 -19.29
C ARG A 315 -6.96 -16.70 -19.94
N VAL A 316 -6.15 -17.60 -19.41
CA VAL A 316 -4.83 -17.93 -19.95
C VAL A 316 -4.94 -19.29 -20.65
N LEU A 317 -4.61 -19.34 -21.94
CA LEU A 317 -4.62 -20.56 -22.73
C LEU A 317 -3.20 -21.10 -22.84
N ASN A 318 -2.97 -22.30 -22.31
CA ASN A 318 -1.65 -22.91 -22.30
C ASN A 318 -1.52 -23.95 -23.42
N SER A 319 -0.28 -24.19 -23.87
CA SER A 319 0.02 -25.24 -24.87
C SER A 319 -0.20 -26.68 -24.39
N MET A 320 -0.62 -26.86 -23.13
CA MET A 320 -0.88 -28.16 -22.50
C MET A 320 -2.38 -28.41 -22.21
N ASP A 321 -3.26 -27.50 -22.64
CA ASP A 321 -4.72 -27.69 -22.64
C ASP A 321 -5.23 -28.20 -24.00
#